data_AF-A0A6A8A759-F1
#
_entry.id   AF-A0A6A8A759-F1
#
_cell.length_a   1.000
_cell.length_b   1.000
_cell.length_c   1.000
_cell.angle_alpha   90.00
_cell.angle_beta   90.00
_cell.angle_gamma   90.00
#
_symmetry.space_group_name_H-M   'P 1'
#
loop_
_entity.id
_entity.type
_entity.pdbx_description
1 polymer ?
#
loop_
_entity_poly.entity_id
_entity_poly.type
_entity_poly.pdbx_seq_one_letter_code
_entity_poly.pdbx_strand_id
1 'polypeptide(L)'
;MAALVGLVLIVAWNIPLPGFDPARLEPQSGTLSQGISIFALGIAPIFSALTLVEVVRLMARRRARPEQRAGNVEIITVGVVALLISLLDGYDLIERLRASGAVIWNADTFLWLTLATFTGVTAVGVILCYRLPMPGFRHCFWLLLSVQVLEFLPTQIGWGLDLGRTGVVSGNGWLIFAAFYVFCFAAVSLMLSLWRSACVPQGRTDVDQIKEPLDILIWPLVLAIWTAQVLINIVGMTAPELMFRLIVIFGHGFGVVMIAIVHTVGRYYAEIHTVLAAFAIPLFVLAYIRRNRDNIRTDAPLALTATVIVVVQIAILIVPIVLERYSPHMFGTDKTGLLAVTLTIMGLYVGEKRSARTRTYSQPA
;
A
#
# COMPACT_ATOMS: atom_id res chain seq x y z
N MET A 1 -12.68 18.31 -7.04
CA MET A 1 -11.49 17.82 -7.78
C MET A 1 -11.17 16.36 -7.46
N ALA A 2 -10.94 15.98 -6.19
CA ALA A 2 -10.64 14.58 -5.81
C ALA A 2 -11.68 13.56 -6.29
N ALA A 3 -12.99 13.86 -6.14
CA ALA A 3 -14.06 13.01 -6.65
C ALA A 3 -14.02 12.81 -8.17
N LEU A 4 -13.71 13.87 -8.94
CA LEU A 4 -13.59 13.79 -10.39
C LEU A 4 -12.38 12.96 -10.81
N VAL A 5 -11.25 13.10 -10.12
CA VAL A 5 -10.07 12.25 -10.34
C VAL A 5 -10.39 10.79 -10.03
N GLY A 6 -11.06 10.52 -8.91
CA GLY A 6 -11.53 9.18 -8.56
C GLY A 6 -12.44 8.59 -9.62
N LEU A 7 -13.40 9.35 -10.13
CA LEU A 7 -14.31 8.91 -11.21
C LEU A 7 -13.55 8.61 -12.51
N VAL A 8 -12.63 9.48 -12.91
CA VAL A 8 -11.80 9.24 -14.10
C VAL A 8 -10.95 7.97 -13.94
N LEU A 9 -10.38 7.73 -12.76
CA LEU A 9 -9.62 6.52 -12.47
C LEU A 9 -10.49 5.26 -12.52
N ILE A 10 -11.68 5.28 -11.93
CA ILE A 10 -12.63 4.16 -11.98
C ILE A 10 -13.01 3.84 -13.44
N VAL A 11 -13.32 4.86 -14.25
CA VAL A 11 -13.61 4.66 -15.67
C VAL A 11 -12.41 4.07 -16.38
N ALA A 12 -11.21 4.60 -16.12
CA ALA A 12 -10.00 4.16 -16.78
C ALA A 12 -9.60 2.72 -16.38
N TRP A 13 -9.91 2.31 -15.15
CA TRP A 13 -9.71 0.94 -14.66
C TRP A 13 -10.59 -0.09 -15.38
N ASN A 14 -11.69 0.35 -15.99
CA ASN A 14 -12.58 -0.51 -16.77
C ASN A 14 -12.24 -0.53 -18.27
N ILE A 15 -11.19 0.16 -18.71
CA ILE A 15 -10.75 0.12 -20.11
C ILE A 15 -9.92 -1.17 -20.33
N PRO A 16 -10.36 -2.07 -21.23
CA PRO A 16 -9.66 -3.33 -21.47
C PRO A 16 -8.30 -3.07 -22.12
N LEU A 17 -7.35 -3.98 -21.84
CA LEU A 17 -6.05 -3.93 -22.46
C LEU A 17 -6.15 -4.18 -23.98
N PRO A 18 -5.51 -3.36 -24.83
CA PRO A 18 -5.63 -3.52 -26.28
C PRO A 18 -5.04 -4.87 -26.74
N GLY A 19 -5.80 -5.62 -27.54
CA GLY A 19 -5.40 -6.94 -28.06
C GLY A 19 -5.65 -8.11 -27.11
N PHE A 20 -6.24 -7.86 -25.94
CA PHE A 20 -6.66 -8.86 -24.97
C PHE A 20 -8.07 -9.40 -25.27
N ASP A 21 -8.24 -10.72 -25.21
CA ASP A 21 -9.53 -11.39 -25.37
C ASP A 21 -9.98 -12.06 -24.06
N PRO A 22 -10.92 -11.47 -23.31
CA PRO A 22 -11.37 -12.07 -22.05
C PRO A 22 -12.03 -13.44 -22.26
N ALA A 23 -12.66 -13.69 -23.42
CA ALA A 23 -13.36 -14.95 -23.70
C ALA A 23 -12.40 -16.15 -23.80
N ARG A 24 -11.11 -15.93 -24.08
CA ARG A 24 -10.11 -16.99 -24.15
C ARG A 24 -9.64 -17.48 -22.78
N LEU A 25 -9.89 -16.70 -21.72
CA LEU A 25 -9.48 -17.03 -20.35
C LEU A 25 -10.62 -17.65 -19.52
N GLU A 26 -11.88 -17.48 -19.94
CA GLU A 26 -13.04 -18.06 -19.26
C GLU A 26 -12.96 -19.57 -18.97
N PRO A 27 -12.34 -20.44 -19.79
CA PRO A 27 -12.32 -21.88 -19.51
C PRO A 27 -11.39 -22.28 -18.36
N GLN A 28 -10.40 -21.46 -18.00
CA GLN A 28 -9.30 -21.89 -17.12
C GLN A 28 -9.28 -21.24 -15.75
N SER A 29 -10.00 -20.13 -15.54
CA SER A 29 -9.89 -19.36 -14.31
C SER A 29 -11.21 -18.74 -13.91
N GLY A 30 -12.01 -19.47 -13.13
CA GLY A 30 -13.30 -19.03 -12.59
C GLY A 30 -13.23 -17.78 -11.67
N THR A 31 -12.05 -17.19 -11.47
CA THR A 31 -11.81 -15.98 -10.66
C THR A 31 -10.95 -14.91 -11.34
N LEU A 32 -10.23 -15.20 -12.43
CA LEU A 32 -9.37 -14.22 -13.14
C LEU A 32 -10.08 -13.51 -14.30
N SER A 33 -11.38 -13.77 -14.51
CA SER A 33 -12.18 -13.10 -15.55
C SER A 33 -12.52 -11.63 -15.22
N GLN A 34 -12.09 -11.11 -14.05
CA GLN A 34 -12.11 -9.67 -13.79
C GLN A 34 -11.12 -8.99 -14.74
N GLY A 35 -11.67 -8.35 -15.77
CA GLY A 35 -10.98 -7.97 -17.00
C GLY A 35 -9.60 -7.35 -16.79
N ILE A 36 -8.62 -7.85 -17.55
CA ILE A 36 -7.28 -7.28 -17.60
C ILE A 36 -7.38 -5.90 -18.26
N SER A 37 -7.13 -4.89 -17.44
CA SER A 37 -7.27 -3.47 -17.77
C SER A 37 -5.96 -2.84 -18.20
N ILE A 38 -6.01 -1.65 -18.78
CA ILE A 38 -4.84 -0.77 -18.91
C ILE A 38 -4.18 -0.46 -17.54
N PHE A 39 -4.92 -0.61 -16.44
CA PHE A 39 -4.44 -0.56 -15.06
C PHE A 39 -4.11 -1.95 -14.47
N ALA A 40 -3.77 -2.95 -15.28
CA ALA A 40 -3.46 -4.29 -14.76
C ALA A 40 -2.31 -4.33 -13.74
N LEU A 41 -1.31 -3.44 -13.88
CA LEU A 41 -0.25 -3.24 -12.87
C LEU A 41 -0.70 -2.43 -11.65
N GLY A 42 -1.89 -1.81 -11.73
CA GLY A 42 -2.44 -0.90 -10.74
C GLY A 42 -1.49 0.25 -10.42
N ILE A 43 -1.39 0.58 -9.13
CA ILE A 43 -0.45 1.59 -8.62
C ILE A 43 0.84 0.98 -8.06
N ALA A 44 1.05 -0.33 -8.20
CA ALA A 44 2.19 -1.03 -7.60
C ALA A 44 3.57 -0.47 -8.03
N PRO A 45 3.80 -0.08 -9.29
CA PRO A 45 5.06 0.54 -9.69
C PRO A 45 5.32 1.88 -8.99
N ILE A 46 4.27 2.70 -8.83
CA ILE A 46 4.34 4.00 -8.14
C ILE A 46 4.60 3.78 -6.64
N PHE A 47 3.89 2.83 -6.04
CA PHE A 47 4.07 2.45 -4.65
C PHE A 47 5.51 2.02 -4.38
N SER A 48 6.05 1.11 -5.19
CA SER A 48 7.42 0.60 -5.04
C SER A 48 8.48 1.69 -5.25
N ALA A 49 8.25 2.62 -6.18
CA ALA A 49 9.14 3.77 -6.36
C ALA A 49 9.10 4.72 -5.14
N LEU A 50 7.92 5.00 -4.61
CA LEU A 50 7.77 5.84 -3.42
C LEU A 50 8.36 5.19 -2.18
N THR A 51 8.15 3.88 -1.96
CA THR A 51 8.75 3.16 -0.83
C THR A 51 10.26 3.16 -0.92
N LEU A 52 10.84 2.93 -2.10
CA LEU A 52 12.30 2.98 -2.29
C LEU A 52 12.86 4.36 -2.00
N VAL A 53 12.23 5.41 -2.56
CA VAL A 53 12.63 6.78 -2.29
C VAL A 53 12.50 7.11 -0.81
N GLU A 54 11.44 6.64 -0.15
CA GLU A 54 11.21 6.84 1.27
C GLU A 54 12.25 6.16 2.16
N VAL A 55 12.63 4.92 1.85
CA VAL A 55 13.72 4.20 2.55
C VAL A 55 15.02 4.98 2.42
N VAL A 56 15.39 5.39 1.20
CA VAL A 56 16.58 6.23 0.96
C VAL A 56 16.47 7.54 1.73
N ARG A 57 15.27 8.13 1.79
CA ARG A 57 14.97 9.35 2.53
C ARG A 57 15.22 9.20 4.03
N LEU A 58 14.90 8.04 4.62
CA LEU A 58 15.07 7.76 6.04
C LEU A 58 16.53 7.42 6.37
N MET A 59 17.25 6.80 5.42
CA MET A 59 18.69 6.54 5.54
C MET A 59 19.52 7.80 5.40
N ALA A 60 19.11 8.74 4.54
CA ALA A 60 19.80 10.00 4.36
C ALA A 60 19.70 10.86 5.63
N ARG A 61 20.85 11.22 6.24
CA ARG A 61 20.93 12.11 7.42
C ARG A 61 20.48 13.57 7.17
N ARG A 62 19.96 13.89 5.98
CA ARG A 62 19.53 15.25 5.67
C ARG A 62 18.24 15.56 6.42
N ARG A 63 18.28 16.57 7.29
CA ARG A 63 17.08 17.09 7.95
C ARG A 63 16.08 17.52 6.87
N ALA A 64 14.88 16.98 6.94
CA ALA A 64 13.80 17.39 6.07
C ALA A 64 13.42 18.82 6.43
N ARG A 65 13.42 19.75 5.46
CA ARG A 65 12.77 21.04 5.68
C ARG A 65 11.26 20.79 5.69
N PRO A 66 10.54 21.11 6.79
CA PRO A 66 9.12 20.77 6.95
C PRO A 66 8.22 21.35 5.86
N GLU A 67 8.68 22.40 5.18
CA GLU A 67 7.89 23.16 4.21
C GLU A 67 8.15 22.79 2.74
N GLN A 68 9.17 21.98 2.46
CA GLN A 68 9.53 21.69 1.09
C GLN A 68 8.51 20.72 0.48
N ARG A 69 7.68 21.26 -0.43
CA ARG A 69 7.02 20.45 -1.46
C ARG A 69 8.05 19.49 -2.06
N ALA A 70 7.58 18.34 -2.52
CA ALA A 70 8.41 17.41 -3.27
C ALA A 70 9.26 18.17 -4.29
N GLY A 71 10.58 18.13 -4.11
CA GLY A 71 11.49 18.82 -5.00
C GLY A 71 11.44 18.18 -6.38
N ASN A 72 11.74 18.94 -7.44
CA ASN A 72 11.77 18.41 -8.80
C ASN A 72 12.61 17.13 -8.92
N VAL A 73 13.72 17.05 -8.17
CA VAL A 73 14.58 15.87 -8.11
C VAL A 73 13.82 14.64 -7.64
N GLU A 74 13.03 14.74 -6.57
CA GLU A 74 12.25 13.60 -6.07
C GLU A 74 11.18 13.17 -7.07
N ILE A 75 10.48 14.12 -7.68
CA ILE A 75 9.45 13.83 -8.69
C ILE A 75 10.07 13.07 -9.86
N ILE A 76 11.23 13.53 -10.34
CA ILE A 76 11.95 12.88 -11.43
C ILE A 76 12.45 11.50 -10.98
N THR A 77 13.03 11.35 -9.80
CA THR A 77 13.50 10.06 -9.28
C THR A 77 12.36 9.05 -9.15
N VAL A 78 11.25 9.44 -8.51
CA VAL A 78 10.07 8.57 -8.38
C VAL A 78 9.50 8.23 -9.75
N GLY A 79 9.41 9.20 -10.66
CA GLY A 79 8.94 8.98 -12.03
C GLY A 79 9.80 7.98 -12.79
N VAL A 80 11.12 8.16 -12.81
CA VAL A 80 12.05 7.26 -13.50
C VAL A 80 11.99 5.85 -12.90
N VAL A 81 12.04 5.73 -11.56
CA VAL A 81 11.99 4.43 -10.89
C VAL A 81 10.65 3.73 -11.14
N ALA A 82 9.52 4.44 -11.03
CA ALA A 82 8.20 3.86 -11.28
C ALA A 82 8.05 3.37 -12.72
N LEU A 83 8.56 4.12 -13.70
CA LEU A 83 8.53 3.73 -15.10
C LEU A 83 9.40 2.49 -15.38
N LEU A 84 10.58 2.40 -14.77
CA LEU A 84 11.44 1.21 -14.88
C LEU A 84 10.77 -0.02 -14.28
N ILE A 85 10.18 0.10 -13.09
CA ILE A 85 9.43 -0.99 -12.46
C ILE A 85 8.23 -1.40 -13.31
N SER A 86 7.49 -0.43 -13.85
CA SER A 86 6.34 -0.68 -14.74
C SER A 86 6.74 -1.43 -16.02
N LEU A 87 7.92 -1.12 -16.59
CA LEU A 87 8.44 -1.87 -17.73
C LEU A 87 8.78 -3.33 -17.37
N LEU A 88 9.44 -3.55 -16.23
CA LEU A 88 9.83 -4.89 -15.78
C LEU A 88 8.60 -5.74 -15.43
N ASP A 89 7.73 -5.25 -14.55
CA ASP A 89 6.51 -5.96 -14.13
C ASP A 89 5.55 -6.13 -15.32
N GLY A 90 5.48 -5.13 -16.19
CA GLY A 90 4.69 -5.16 -17.42
C GLY A 90 5.15 -6.25 -18.38
N TYR A 91 6.46 -6.40 -18.58
CA TYR A 91 7.04 -7.44 -19.43
C TYR A 91 6.69 -8.84 -18.90
N ASP A 92 6.89 -9.07 -17.60
CA ASP A 92 6.57 -10.35 -16.96
C ASP A 92 5.08 -10.71 -17.05
N LEU A 93 4.20 -9.71 -16.89
CA LEU A 93 2.77 -9.90 -17.06
C LEU A 93 2.42 -10.26 -18.51
N ILE A 94 2.98 -9.55 -19.49
CA ILE A 94 2.77 -9.82 -20.92
C ILE A 94 3.20 -11.23 -21.29
N GLU A 95 4.36 -11.69 -20.82
CA GLU A 95 4.85 -13.05 -21.08
C GLU A 95 3.91 -14.11 -20.50
N ARG A 96 3.35 -13.88 -19.30
CA ARG A 96 2.33 -14.76 -18.71
C ARG A 96 1.04 -14.80 -19.53
N LEU A 97 0.61 -13.65 -20.07
CA LEU A 97 -0.58 -13.56 -20.93
C LEU A 97 -0.37 -14.21 -22.30
N ARG A 98 0.85 -14.10 -22.84
CA ARG A 98 1.24 -14.81 -24.06
C ARG A 98 1.24 -16.32 -23.83
N ALA A 99 1.85 -16.77 -22.74
CA ALA A 99 1.93 -18.18 -22.37
C ALA A 99 0.55 -18.80 -22.11
N SER A 100 -0.44 -18.03 -21.64
CA SER A 100 -1.81 -18.51 -21.45
C SER A 100 -2.66 -18.54 -22.73
N GLY A 101 -2.16 -18.01 -23.85
CA GLY A 101 -2.91 -17.94 -25.11
C GLY A 101 -4.01 -16.87 -25.13
N ALA A 102 -4.01 -15.93 -24.18
CA ALA A 102 -5.04 -14.89 -24.04
C ALA A 102 -4.89 -13.73 -25.06
N VAL A 103 -3.86 -13.73 -25.88
CA VAL A 103 -3.51 -12.64 -26.81
C VAL A 103 -3.96 -12.99 -28.23
N ILE A 104 -4.72 -12.08 -28.88
CA ILE A 104 -5.19 -12.29 -30.27
C ILE A 104 -4.16 -11.81 -31.29
N TRP A 105 -3.46 -10.72 -30.98
CA TRP A 105 -2.60 -10.01 -31.92
C TRP A 105 -1.22 -10.65 -32.09
N ASN A 106 -0.48 -10.19 -33.10
CA ASN A 106 0.94 -10.49 -33.24
C ASN A 106 1.66 -10.17 -31.93
N ALA A 107 2.46 -11.13 -31.46
CA ALA A 107 3.11 -11.07 -30.15
C ALA A 107 3.85 -9.74 -29.97
N ASP A 108 4.68 -9.35 -30.93
CA ASP A 108 5.53 -8.15 -30.82
C ASP A 108 4.71 -6.85 -30.75
N THR A 109 3.67 -6.71 -31.57
CA THR A 109 2.77 -5.55 -31.55
C THR A 109 2.07 -5.45 -30.20
N PHE A 110 1.58 -6.58 -29.67
CA PHE A 110 0.93 -6.62 -28.36
C PHE A 110 1.89 -6.21 -27.25
N LEU A 111 3.14 -6.68 -27.27
CA LEU A 111 4.14 -6.35 -26.24
C LEU A 111 4.46 -4.86 -26.23
N TRP A 112 4.81 -4.27 -27.38
CA TRP A 112 5.20 -2.86 -27.40
C TRP A 112 4.04 -1.93 -27.05
N LEU A 113 2.83 -2.24 -27.54
CA LEU A 113 1.66 -1.43 -27.21
C LEU A 113 1.27 -1.55 -25.72
N THR A 114 1.32 -2.75 -25.16
CA THR A 114 1.01 -2.98 -23.74
C THR A 114 2.02 -2.31 -22.83
N LEU A 115 3.32 -2.42 -23.13
CA LEU A 115 4.36 -1.71 -22.38
C LEU A 115 4.19 -0.19 -22.47
N ALA A 116 3.90 0.34 -23.66
CA ALA A 116 3.61 1.76 -23.83
C ALA A 116 2.37 2.21 -23.03
N THR A 117 1.35 1.35 -22.96
CA THR A 117 0.13 1.59 -22.18
C THR A 117 0.43 1.61 -20.68
N PHE A 118 1.12 0.60 -20.15
CA PHE A 118 1.49 0.53 -18.73
C PHE A 118 2.39 1.68 -18.29
N THR A 119 3.40 2.01 -19.09
CA THR A 119 4.28 3.17 -18.80
C THR A 119 3.54 4.50 -18.90
N GLY A 120 2.66 4.67 -19.89
CA GLY A 120 1.82 5.85 -20.03
C GLY A 120 0.88 6.05 -18.84
N VAL A 121 0.17 5.01 -18.42
CA VAL A 121 -0.68 5.02 -17.23
C VAL A 121 0.13 5.31 -15.97
N THR A 122 1.30 4.69 -15.82
CA THR A 122 2.21 4.94 -14.69
C THR A 122 2.69 6.39 -14.66
N ALA A 123 3.06 6.97 -15.82
CA ALA A 123 3.46 8.37 -15.93
C ALA A 123 2.34 9.32 -15.52
N VAL A 124 1.11 9.08 -16.00
CA VAL A 124 -0.07 9.86 -15.59
C VAL A 124 -0.31 9.73 -14.08
N GLY A 125 -0.21 8.53 -13.53
CA GLY A 125 -0.35 8.28 -12.09
C GLY A 125 0.68 9.06 -11.26
N VAL A 126 1.96 9.06 -11.68
CA VAL A 126 3.00 9.87 -11.03
C VAL A 126 2.67 11.36 -11.11
N ILE A 127 2.22 11.86 -12.27
CA ILE A 127 1.81 13.26 -12.42
C ILE A 127 0.66 13.58 -11.45
N LEU A 128 -0.36 12.73 -11.37
CA LEU A 128 -1.50 12.91 -10.46
C LEU A 128 -1.05 12.91 -8.98
N CYS A 129 -0.16 12.00 -8.59
CA CYS A 129 0.42 11.92 -7.24
C CYS A 129 1.02 13.25 -6.76
N TYR A 130 1.69 13.99 -7.66
CA TYR A 130 2.38 15.24 -7.32
C TYR A 130 1.60 16.51 -7.64
N ARG A 131 0.61 16.46 -8.54
CA ARG A 131 -0.19 17.63 -8.93
C ARG A 131 -1.38 17.87 -8.02
N LEU A 132 -1.89 16.84 -7.36
CA LEU A 132 -3.06 16.96 -6.48
C LEU A 132 -2.60 17.13 -5.02
N PRO A 133 -2.81 18.31 -4.40
CA PRO A 133 -2.50 18.47 -3.00
C PRO A 133 -3.52 17.69 -2.15
N MET A 134 -3.01 16.93 -1.18
CA MET A 134 -3.85 16.24 -0.21
C MET A 134 -3.52 16.77 1.21
N PRO A 135 -4.51 17.30 1.94
CA PRO A 135 -4.28 17.82 3.29
C PRO A 135 -3.68 16.76 4.22
N GLY A 136 -2.56 17.08 4.86
CA GLY A 136 -1.88 16.20 5.82
C GLY A 136 -0.94 15.15 5.21
N PHE A 137 -0.94 14.97 3.89
CA PHE A 137 -0.08 14.01 3.18
C PHE A 137 0.87 14.72 2.22
N ARG A 138 2.06 14.14 2.01
CA ARG A 138 3.04 14.69 1.08
C ARG A 138 2.64 14.52 -0.39
N HIS A 139 1.94 13.43 -0.71
CA HIS A 139 1.56 13.05 -2.07
C HIS A 139 0.11 12.59 -2.11
N CYS A 140 -0.55 12.75 -3.27
CA CYS A 140 -1.90 12.23 -3.53
C CYS A 140 -1.94 10.70 -3.71
N PHE A 141 -0.81 10.02 -3.55
CA PHE A 141 -0.72 8.56 -3.66
C PHE A 141 -1.77 7.84 -2.82
N TRP A 142 -2.02 8.29 -1.60
CA TRP A 142 -3.02 7.68 -0.71
C TRP A 142 -4.45 7.77 -1.25
N LEU A 143 -4.76 8.84 -1.99
CA LEU A 143 -6.03 8.96 -2.70
C LEU A 143 -6.11 7.91 -3.81
N LEU A 144 -5.05 7.75 -4.63
CA LEU A 144 -5.01 6.75 -5.70
C LEU A 144 -5.20 5.33 -5.13
N LEU A 145 -4.47 5.00 -4.05
CA LEU A 145 -4.61 3.73 -3.35
C LEU A 145 -6.01 3.53 -2.78
N SER A 146 -6.62 4.58 -2.22
CA SER A 146 -7.97 4.48 -1.69
C SER A 146 -9.02 4.26 -2.79
N VAL A 147 -8.86 4.89 -3.95
CA VAL A 147 -9.75 4.69 -5.10
C VAL A 147 -9.69 3.24 -5.56
N GLN A 148 -8.49 2.68 -5.71
CA GLN A 148 -8.32 1.27 -6.08
C GLN A 148 -9.02 0.34 -5.08
N VAL A 149 -8.85 0.57 -3.77
CA VAL A 149 -9.50 -0.26 -2.74
C VAL A 149 -11.02 -0.11 -2.77
N LEU A 150 -11.52 1.12 -2.96
CA LEU A 150 -12.96 1.39 -3.05
C LEU A 150 -13.59 0.75 -4.30
N GLU A 151 -12.84 0.61 -5.39
CA GLU A 151 -13.30 -0.06 -6.60
C GLU A 151 -13.52 -1.56 -6.38
N PHE A 152 -12.63 -2.23 -5.63
CA PHE A 152 -12.78 -3.66 -5.33
C PHE A 152 -13.83 -3.96 -4.26
N LEU A 153 -14.21 -2.96 -3.46
CA LEU A 153 -15.06 -3.14 -2.29
C LEU A 153 -16.48 -3.64 -2.63
N PRO A 154 -17.20 -3.12 -3.66
CA PRO A 154 -18.49 -3.66 -4.08
C PRO A 154 -18.41 -5.14 -4.47
N THR A 155 -17.38 -5.54 -5.21
CA THR A 155 -17.18 -6.91 -5.66
C THR A 155 -16.89 -7.85 -4.49
N GLN A 156 -16.09 -7.41 -3.52
CA GLN A 156 -15.81 -8.16 -2.30
C GLN A 156 -17.06 -8.32 -1.42
N ILE A 157 -17.87 -7.27 -1.28
CA ILE A 157 -19.14 -7.33 -0.55
C ILE A 157 -20.11 -8.26 -1.26
N GLY A 158 -20.26 -8.14 -2.59
CA GLY A 158 -21.14 -9.01 -3.38
C GLY A 158 -20.77 -10.47 -3.23
N TRP A 159 -19.48 -10.79 -3.40
CA TRP A 159 -18.98 -12.16 -3.20
C TRP A 159 -19.19 -12.65 -1.76
N GLY A 160 -18.91 -11.81 -0.76
CA GLY A 160 -19.19 -12.12 0.64
C GLY A 160 -20.67 -12.42 0.90
N LEU A 161 -21.58 -11.63 0.32
CA LEU A 161 -23.03 -11.83 0.42
C LEU A 161 -23.47 -13.14 -0.22
N ASP A 162 -22.93 -13.49 -1.39
CA ASP A 162 -23.23 -14.75 -2.06
C ASP A 162 -22.72 -15.95 -1.26
N LEU A 163 -21.53 -15.85 -0.66
CA LEU A 163 -21.02 -16.85 0.29
C LEU A 163 -21.87 -16.96 1.56
N GLY A 164 -22.42 -15.84 2.04
CA GLY A 164 -23.38 -15.84 3.14
C GLY A 164 -24.69 -16.53 2.77
N ARG A 165 -25.22 -16.26 1.56
CA ARG A 165 -26.46 -16.85 1.04
C ARG A 165 -26.34 -18.35 0.82
N THR A 166 -25.17 -18.83 0.41
CA THR A 166 -24.88 -20.26 0.23
C THR A 166 -24.55 -20.98 1.53
N GLY A 167 -24.50 -20.25 2.66
CA GLY A 167 -24.17 -20.81 3.98
C GLY A 167 -22.69 -21.12 4.19
N VAL A 168 -21.82 -20.76 3.24
CA VAL A 168 -20.36 -20.93 3.36
C VAL A 168 -19.79 -20.02 4.45
N VAL A 169 -20.33 -18.80 4.56
CA VAL A 169 -19.96 -17.85 5.61
C VAL A 169 -21.06 -17.81 6.67
N SER A 170 -20.70 -18.18 7.91
CA SER A 170 -21.61 -18.10 9.05
C SER A 170 -21.92 -16.64 9.44
N GLY A 171 -23.06 -16.41 10.11
CA GLY A 171 -23.40 -15.07 10.63
C GLY A 171 -22.34 -14.50 11.59
N ASN A 172 -21.64 -15.37 12.33
CA ASN A 172 -20.51 -14.98 13.17
C ASN A 172 -19.34 -14.42 12.34
N GLY A 173 -19.11 -14.94 11.13
CA GLY A 173 -18.11 -14.40 10.21
C GLY A 173 -18.36 -12.94 9.88
N TRP A 174 -19.62 -12.55 9.63
CA TRP A 174 -20.01 -11.16 9.38
C TRP A 174 -19.80 -10.25 10.58
N LEU A 175 -20.11 -10.72 11.78
CA LEU A 175 -19.85 -9.97 13.01
C LEU A 175 -18.35 -9.75 13.23
N ILE A 176 -17.52 -10.78 13.01
CA ILE A 176 -16.06 -10.66 13.12
C ILE A 176 -15.53 -9.68 12.07
N PHE A 177 -16.01 -9.76 10.84
CA PHE A 177 -15.65 -8.83 9.77
C PHE A 177 -16.00 -7.38 10.13
N ALA A 178 -17.25 -7.13 10.53
CA ALA A 178 -17.69 -5.79 10.95
C ALA A 178 -16.87 -5.28 12.17
N ALA A 179 -16.65 -6.12 13.18
CA ALA A 179 -15.86 -5.79 14.36
C ALA A 179 -14.41 -5.41 13.99
N PHE A 180 -13.81 -6.11 13.02
CA PHE A 180 -12.47 -5.80 12.54
C PHE A 180 -12.38 -4.42 11.87
N TYR A 181 -13.37 -4.04 11.07
CA TYR A 181 -13.42 -2.70 10.45
C TYR A 181 -13.58 -1.60 11.50
N VAL A 182 -14.46 -1.81 12.49
CA VAL A 182 -14.60 -0.89 13.62
C VAL A 182 -13.30 -0.77 14.40
N PHE A 183 -12.61 -1.90 14.63
CA PHE A 183 -11.29 -1.91 15.27
C PHE A 183 -10.26 -1.09 14.47
N CYS A 184 -10.17 -1.27 13.16
CA CYS A 184 -9.25 -0.50 12.30
C CYS A 184 -9.55 1.00 12.37
N PHE A 185 -10.82 1.38 12.28
CA PHE A 185 -11.24 2.77 12.39
C PHE A 185 -10.88 3.39 13.75
N ALA A 186 -11.15 2.66 14.84
CA ALA A 186 -10.83 3.08 16.19
C ALA A 186 -9.31 3.21 16.40
N ALA A 187 -8.54 2.23 15.91
CA ALA A 187 -7.09 2.20 15.97
C ALA A 187 -6.46 3.40 15.23
N VAL A 188 -6.92 3.70 14.01
CA VAL A 188 -6.48 4.88 13.25
C VAL A 188 -6.85 6.17 13.98
N SER A 189 -8.08 6.27 14.48
CA SER A 189 -8.55 7.45 15.24
C SER A 189 -7.71 7.70 16.48
N LEU A 190 -7.36 6.64 17.22
CA LEU A 190 -6.50 6.70 18.40
C LEU A 190 -5.09 7.19 18.04
N MET A 191 -4.45 6.58 17.03
CA MET A 191 -3.11 7.00 16.60
C MET A 191 -3.11 8.46 16.14
N LEU A 192 -4.14 8.88 15.40
CA LEU A 192 -4.29 10.26 14.95
C LEU A 192 -4.45 11.24 16.13
N SER A 193 -5.30 10.91 17.10
CA SER A 193 -5.51 11.73 18.30
C SER A 193 -4.23 11.90 19.11
N LEU A 194 -3.50 10.80 19.34
CA LEU A 194 -2.22 10.82 20.04
C LEU A 194 -1.15 11.61 19.30
N TRP A 195 -1.06 11.43 17.98
CA TRP A 195 -0.11 12.17 17.15
C TRP A 195 -0.39 13.67 17.16
N ARG A 196 -1.66 14.07 17.06
CA ARG A 196 -2.08 15.47 17.17
C ARG A 196 -1.75 16.07 18.51
N SER A 197 -2.02 15.35 19.60
CA SER A 197 -1.69 15.77 20.96
C SER A 197 -0.18 16.02 21.13
N ALA A 198 0.66 15.25 20.44
CA ALA A 198 2.12 15.43 20.46
C ALA A 198 2.61 16.60 19.59
N CYS A 199 1.93 16.91 18.48
CA CYS A 199 2.38 17.92 17.51
C CYS A 199 1.79 19.32 17.73
N VAL A 200 0.57 19.45 18.26
CA VAL A 200 -0.10 20.74 18.39
C VAL A 200 0.16 21.34 19.79
N PRO A 201 0.87 22.48 19.91
CA PRO A 201 1.05 23.15 21.19
C PRO A 201 -0.29 23.67 21.73
N GLN A 202 -0.64 23.35 22.98
CA GLN A 202 -1.81 23.95 23.64
C GLN A 202 -1.59 25.46 23.74
N GLY A 203 -2.48 26.25 23.11
CA GLY A 203 -2.48 27.72 23.22
C GLY A 203 -1.95 28.51 22.01
N ARG A 204 -1.47 27.87 20.94
CA ARG A 204 -1.23 28.58 19.66
C ARG A 204 -2.52 28.59 18.83
N THR A 205 -3.08 29.78 18.62
CA THR A 205 -4.25 30.03 17.76
C THR A 205 -3.95 29.91 16.27
N ASP A 206 -2.68 29.86 15.89
CA ASP A 206 -2.22 29.72 14.50
C ASP A 206 -2.26 28.26 14.01
N VAL A 207 -3.41 27.61 14.25
CA VAL A 207 -3.71 26.21 13.88
C VAL A 207 -3.60 26.00 12.36
N ASP A 208 -3.73 27.07 11.58
CA ASP A 208 -3.72 27.02 10.12
C ASP A 208 -2.32 26.84 9.52
N GLN A 209 -1.24 27.15 10.26
CA GLN A 209 0.14 27.01 9.76
C GLN A 209 0.76 25.63 10.08
N ILE A 210 0.24 24.90 11.08
CA ILE A 210 0.78 23.59 11.46
C ILE A 210 0.26 22.53 10.47
N LYS A 211 1.08 22.19 9.49
CA LYS A 211 0.89 21.00 8.63
C LYS A 211 1.29 19.77 9.44
N GLU A 212 0.31 19.15 10.10
CA GLU A 212 0.48 17.86 10.78
C GLU A 212 0.87 16.80 9.73
N PRO A 213 2.08 16.19 9.80
CA PRO A 213 2.43 15.14 8.87
C PRO A 213 1.69 13.87 9.29
N LEU A 214 0.65 13.49 8.55
CA LEU A 214 -0.08 12.23 8.74
C LEU A 214 0.73 11.02 8.23
N ASP A 215 1.80 11.30 7.49
CA ASP A 215 2.73 10.32 6.93
C ASP A 215 3.24 9.30 7.97
N ILE A 216 3.47 9.70 9.23
CA ILE A 216 3.96 8.79 10.28
C ILE A 216 2.96 7.68 10.63
N LEU A 217 1.68 7.88 10.37
CA LEU A 217 0.63 6.93 10.76
C LEU A 217 0.59 5.73 9.82
N ILE A 218 1.03 5.89 8.56
CA ILE A 218 0.91 4.87 7.51
C ILE A 218 2.26 4.34 7.08
N TRP A 219 3.20 5.25 6.79
CA TRP A 219 4.45 4.86 6.16
C TRP A 219 5.25 3.83 6.96
N PRO A 220 5.39 3.91 8.29
CA PRO A 220 6.14 2.89 9.03
C PRO A 220 5.61 1.47 8.83
N LEU A 221 4.28 1.29 8.86
CA LEU A 221 3.64 0.01 8.61
C LEU A 221 3.85 -0.45 7.16
N VAL A 222 3.64 0.46 6.20
CA VAL A 222 3.80 0.19 4.77
C VAL A 222 5.24 -0.19 4.43
N LEU A 223 6.22 0.55 4.94
CA LEU A 223 7.64 0.27 4.74
C LEU A 223 8.03 -1.04 5.41
N ALA A 224 7.49 -1.36 6.58
CA ALA A 224 7.74 -2.63 7.24
C ALA A 224 7.25 -3.82 6.41
N ILE A 225 6.01 -3.75 5.91
CA ILE A 225 5.40 -4.77 5.03
C ILE A 225 6.22 -4.93 3.75
N TRP A 226 6.56 -3.82 3.09
CA TRP A 226 7.31 -3.83 1.84
C TRP A 226 8.75 -4.33 2.05
N THR A 227 9.43 -3.89 3.10
CA THR A 227 10.81 -4.31 3.40
C THR A 227 10.86 -5.79 3.75
N ALA A 228 9.89 -6.30 4.52
CA ALA A 228 9.76 -7.73 4.79
C ALA A 228 9.57 -8.55 3.49
N GLN A 229 8.73 -8.07 2.59
CA GLN A 229 8.52 -8.69 1.27
C GLN A 229 9.81 -8.73 0.44
N VAL A 230 10.53 -7.61 0.37
CA VAL A 230 11.80 -7.52 -0.36
C VAL A 230 12.87 -8.43 0.25
N LEU A 231 12.97 -8.47 1.58
CA LEU A 231 13.88 -9.38 2.29
C LEU A 231 13.60 -10.84 1.96
N ILE A 232 12.33 -11.25 2.01
CA ILE A 232 11.97 -12.63 1.65
C ILE A 232 12.26 -12.91 0.17
N ASN A 233 11.96 -11.97 -0.72
CA ASN A 233 12.26 -12.12 -2.16
C ASN A 233 13.77 -12.27 -2.41
N ILE A 234 14.62 -11.45 -1.76
CA ILE A 234 16.08 -11.55 -1.88
C ILE A 234 16.55 -12.92 -1.37
N VAL A 235 16.05 -13.38 -0.23
CA VAL A 235 16.36 -14.71 0.31
C VAL A 235 15.90 -15.80 -0.66
N GLY A 236 14.68 -15.70 -1.19
CA GLY A 236 14.11 -16.66 -2.13
C GLY A 236 14.86 -16.74 -3.46
N MET A 237 15.33 -15.61 -3.99
CA MET A 237 16.11 -15.55 -5.23
C MET A 237 17.54 -16.05 -5.05
N THR A 238 18.15 -15.79 -3.89
CA THR A 238 19.52 -16.24 -3.61
C THR A 238 19.59 -17.69 -3.12
N ALA A 239 18.48 -18.23 -2.59
CA ALA A 239 18.42 -19.58 -2.03
C ALA A 239 18.81 -20.70 -3.01
N PRO A 240 18.40 -20.74 -4.29
CA PRO A 240 18.76 -21.83 -5.22
C PRO A 240 20.27 -21.97 -5.42
N GLU A 241 20.95 -20.84 -5.70
CA GLU A 241 22.39 -20.79 -5.91
C GLU A 241 23.16 -21.10 -4.63
N LEU A 242 22.68 -20.55 -3.51
CA LEU A 242 23.30 -20.75 -2.20
C LEU A 242 23.10 -22.21 -1.74
N MET A 243 21.92 -22.80 -1.97
CA MET A 243 21.65 -24.22 -1.75
C MET A 243 22.56 -25.10 -2.58
N PHE A 244 22.68 -24.83 -3.89
CA PHE A 244 23.55 -25.60 -4.77
C PHE A 244 25.00 -25.59 -4.26
N ARG A 245 25.53 -24.41 -3.90
CA ARG A 245 26.87 -24.29 -3.32
C ARG A 245 27.03 -25.05 -1.99
N LEU A 246 26.05 -24.95 -1.09
CA LEU A 246 26.11 -25.64 0.20
C LEU A 246 25.99 -27.16 0.05
N ILE A 247 25.21 -27.66 -0.91
CA ILE A 247 25.11 -29.10 -1.22
C ILE A 247 26.45 -29.65 -1.69
N VAL A 248 27.20 -28.88 -2.50
CA VAL A 248 28.54 -29.26 -2.95
C VAL A 248 29.51 -29.33 -1.77
N ILE A 249 29.43 -28.41 -0.81
CA ILE A 249 30.35 -28.35 0.33
C ILE A 249 30.03 -29.39 1.41
N PHE A 250 28.75 -29.53 1.79
CA PHE A 250 28.31 -30.33 2.94
C PHE A 250 27.68 -31.67 2.54
N GLY A 251 27.58 -31.96 1.24
CA GLY A 251 27.03 -33.20 0.70
C GLY A 251 25.49 -33.20 0.62
N HIS A 252 24.95 -34.30 0.08
CA HIS A 252 23.52 -34.44 -0.24
C HIS A 252 22.59 -34.41 0.98
N GLY A 253 23.06 -34.85 2.15
CA GLY A 253 22.27 -34.79 3.40
C GLY A 253 21.88 -33.37 3.79
N PHE A 254 22.76 -32.39 3.56
CA PHE A 254 22.47 -30.97 3.77
C PHE A 254 21.45 -30.44 2.75
N GLY A 255 21.48 -30.95 1.52
CA GLY A 255 20.52 -30.59 0.46
C GLY A 255 19.08 -30.92 0.80
N VAL A 256 18.84 -32.11 1.37
CA VAL A 256 17.49 -32.54 1.80
C VAL A 256 16.94 -31.59 2.87
N VAL A 257 17.77 -31.19 3.84
CA VAL A 257 17.38 -30.23 4.89
C VAL A 257 17.05 -28.87 4.29
N MET A 258 17.83 -28.38 3.33
CA MET A 258 17.57 -27.08 2.68
C MET A 258 16.31 -27.10 1.81
N ILE A 259 16.04 -28.18 1.07
CA ILE A 259 14.80 -28.35 0.32
C ILE A 259 13.60 -28.36 1.27
N ALA A 260 13.71 -29.07 2.40
CA ALA A 260 12.69 -29.04 3.44
C ALA A 260 12.48 -27.61 3.98
N ILE A 261 13.55 -26.83 4.22
CA ILE A 261 13.45 -25.43 4.63
C ILE A 261 12.74 -24.58 3.58
N VAL A 262 13.06 -24.69 2.30
CA VAL A 262 12.40 -23.91 1.23
C VAL A 262 10.92 -24.24 1.11
N HIS A 263 10.57 -25.52 1.18
CA HIS A 263 9.18 -25.95 1.15
C HIS A 263 8.41 -25.46 2.40
N THR A 264 9.09 -25.46 3.54
CA THR A 264 8.58 -24.93 4.81
C THR A 264 8.38 -23.41 4.73
N VAL A 265 9.32 -22.67 4.14
CA VAL A 265 9.22 -21.22 3.91
C VAL A 265 8.04 -20.88 3.00
N GLY A 266 7.78 -21.69 1.97
CA GLY A 266 6.58 -21.52 1.13
C GLY A 266 5.28 -21.68 1.93
N ARG A 267 5.23 -22.66 2.84
CA ARG A 267 4.06 -22.91 3.70
C ARG A 267 3.86 -21.83 4.77
N TYR A 268 4.94 -21.31 5.35
CA TYR A 268 4.92 -20.31 6.42
C TYR A 268 5.22 -18.89 5.92
N TYR A 269 5.05 -18.66 4.62
CA TYR A 269 5.44 -17.41 3.97
C TYR A 269 4.76 -16.20 4.63
N ALA A 270 3.44 -16.28 4.83
CA ALA A 270 2.64 -15.22 5.41
C ALA A 270 3.04 -14.93 6.87
N GLU A 271 3.32 -15.97 7.65
CA GLU A 271 3.76 -15.85 9.04
C GLU A 271 5.16 -15.23 9.13
N ILE A 272 6.12 -15.69 8.32
CA ILE A 272 7.48 -15.14 8.28
C ILE A 272 7.44 -13.67 7.86
N HIS A 273 6.68 -13.34 6.81
CA HIS A 273 6.47 -11.97 6.33
C HIS A 273 5.94 -11.06 7.44
N THR A 274 4.92 -11.55 8.15
CA THR A 274 4.30 -10.81 9.26
C THR A 274 5.27 -10.58 10.40
N VAL A 275 6.03 -11.60 10.80
CA VAL A 275 7.00 -11.50 11.88
C VAL A 275 8.08 -10.49 11.52
N LEU A 276 8.64 -10.57 10.30
CA LEU A 276 9.63 -9.62 9.81
C LEU A 276 9.09 -8.18 9.77
N ALA A 277 7.86 -8.00 9.28
CA ALA A 277 7.22 -6.69 9.28
C ALA A 277 6.99 -6.18 10.71
N ALA A 278 6.52 -7.01 11.64
CA ALA A 278 6.32 -6.64 13.04
C ALA A 278 7.63 -6.16 13.70
N PHE A 279 8.76 -6.79 13.39
CA PHE A 279 10.08 -6.34 13.86
C PHE A 279 10.55 -5.04 13.19
N ALA A 280 10.18 -4.80 11.93
CA ALA A 280 10.57 -3.60 11.20
C ALA A 280 9.75 -2.35 11.60
N ILE A 281 8.48 -2.51 12.02
CA ILE A 281 7.60 -1.42 12.46
C ILE A 281 8.27 -0.48 13.48
N PRO A 282 8.79 -0.96 14.65
CA PRO A 282 9.41 -0.07 15.63
C PRO A 282 10.60 0.71 15.09
N LEU A 283 11.40 0.09 14.21
CA LEU A 283 12.55 0.75 13.58
C LEU A 283 12.09 1.93 12.71
N PHE A 284 11.07 1.72 11.87
CA PHE A 284 10.55 2.79 11.03
C PHE A 284 9.82 3.86 11.83
N VAL A 285 9.00 3.50 12.83
CA VAL A 285 8.34 4.51 13.69
C VAL A 285 9.37 5.40 14.38
N LEU A 286 10.42 4.81 14.96
CA LEU A 286 11.50 5.59 15.57
C LEU A 286 12.24 6.48 14.56
N ALA A 287 12.49 5.98 13.35
CA ALA A 287 13.11 6.78 12.28
C ALA A 287 12.24 7.99 11.90
N TYR A 288 10.93 7.81 11.78
CA TYR A 288 9.98 8.90 11.49
C TYR A 288 9.89 9.92 12.64
N ILE A 289 9.87 9.47 13.89
CA ILE A 289 9.86 10.37 15.05
C ILE A 289 11.13 11.20 15.09
N ARG A 290 12.30 10.56 14.93
CA ARG A 290 13.59 11.25 14.90
C ARG A 290 13.64 12.30 13.79
N ARG A 291 13.08 11.97 12.62
CA ARG A 291 13.01 12.87 11.46
C ARG A 291 12.08 14.07 11.70
N ASN A 292 10.95 13.86 12.38
CA ASN A 292 9.96 14.89 12.65
C ASN A 292 10.16 15.59 14.00
N ARG A 293 11.32 15.42 14.65
CA ARG A 293 11.59 15.95 15.99
C ARG A 293 11.34 17.46 16.10
N ASP A 294 11.63 18.22 15.05
CA ASP A 294 11.46 19.67 15.02
C ASP A 294 9.97 20.11 15.05
N ASN A 295 9.05 19.22 14.66
CA ASN A 295 7.60 19.46 14.67
C ASN A 295 6.90 18.98 15.95
N ILE A 296 7.62 18.28 16.83
CA ILE A 296 7.04 17.66 18.02
C ILE A 296 7.31 18.56 19.22
N ARG A 297 6.32 18.72 20.09
CA ARG A 297 6.46 19.50 21.33
C ARG A 297 7.56 18.89 22.21
N THR A 298 8.40 19.75 22.79
CA THR A 298 9.48 19.33 23.71
C THR A 298 8.98 18.49 24.88
N ASP A 299 7.77 18.81 25.37
CA ASP A 299 7.15 18.19 26.54
C ASP A 299 6.16 17.08 26.15
N ALA A 300 6.13 16.66 24.88
CA ALA A 300 5.33 15.51 24.48
C ALA A 300 5.95 14.22 25.03
N PRO A 301 5.15 13.28 25.56
CA PRO A 301 5.63 11.96 25.98
C PRO A 301 5.95 11.10 24.73
N LEU A 302 6.99 11.47 24.00
CA LEU A 302 7.40 10.90 22.71
C LEU A 302 7.52 9.38 22.74
N ALA A 303 8.14 8.83 23.79
CA ALA A 303 8.28 7.39 23.95
C ALA A 303 6.92 6.68 24.09
N LEU A 304 5.98 7.28 24.83
CA LEU A 304 4.62 6.74 24.98
C LEU A 304 3.88 6.77 23.65
N THR A 305 3.87 7.92 22.96
CA THR A 305 3.22 8.08 21.66
C THR A 305 3.80 7.10 20.63
N ALA A 306 5.13 6.97 20.56
CA ALA A 306 5.82 6.01 19.70
C ALA A 306 5.38 4.57 19.99
N THR A 307 5.40 4.19 21.27
CA THR A 307 5.07 2.84 21.71
C THR A 307 3.63 2.48 21.37
N VAL A 308 2.68 3.39 21.61
CA VAL A 308 1.28 3.15 21.26
C VAL A 308 1.10 3.01 19.75
N ILE A 309 1.74 3.86 18.93
CA ILE A 309 1.67 3.75 17.46
C ILE A 309 2.22 2.39 17.00
N VAL A 310 3.38 1.96 17.54
CA VAL A 310 3.97 0.64 17.21
C VAL A 310 3.03 -0.50 17.58
N VAL A 311 2.51 -0.50 18.81
CA VAL A 311 1.61 -1.56 19.30
C VAL A 311 0.36 -1.62 18.43
N VAL A 312 -0.23 -0.47 18.09
CA VAL A 312 -1.42 -0.42 17.23
C VAL A 312 -1.11 -0.92 15.82
N GLN A 313 0.00 -0.51 15.19
CA GLN A 313 0.37 -0.98 13.86
C GLN A 313 0.65 -2.49 13.83
N ILE A 314 1.32 -3.03 14.85
CA ILE A 314 1.53 -4.48 15.00
C ILE A 314 0.19 -5.20 15.18
N ALA A 315 -0.73 -4.65 15.98
CA ALA A 315 -2.05 -5.23 16.17
C ALA A 315 -2.85 -5.26 14.85
N ILE A 316 -2.83 -4.19 14.07
CA ILE A 316 -3.49 -4.15 12.75
C ILE A 316 -2.89 -5.19 11.77
N LEU A 317 -1.59 -5.46 11.88
CA LEU A 317 -0.93 -6.48 11.08
C LEU A 317 -1.30 -7.92 11.51
N ILE A 318 -1.31 -8.20 12.82
CA ILE A 318 -1.49 -9.56 13.36
C ILE A 318 -2.96 -9.98 13.43
N VAL A 319 -3.86 -9.09 13.85
CA VAL A 319 -5.28 -9.42 14.09
C VAL A 319 -5.92 -10.10 12.87
N PRO A 320 -5.79 -9.59 11.63
CA PRO A 320 -6.37 -10.24 10.45
C PRO A 320 -5.93 -11.70 10.25
N ILE A 321 -4.67 -12.01 10.52
CA ILE A 321 -4.12 -13.36 10.34
C ILE A 321 -4.71 -14.32 11.37
N VAL A 322 -4.91 -13.83 12.59
CA VAL A 322 -5.62 -14.59 13.62
C VAL A 322 -7.07 -14.79 13.20
N LEU A 323 -7.73 -13.76 12.67
CA LEU A 323 -9.13 -13.84 12.22
C LEU A 323 -9.32 -14.74 11.00
N GLU A 324 -8.37 -14.77 10.06
CA GLU A 324 -8.35 -15.66 8.90
C GLU A 324 -8.41 -17.14 9.33
N ARG A 325 -7.84 -17.50 10.49
CA ARG A 325 -7.94 -18.88 11.03
C ARG A 325 -9.36 -19.25 11.47
N TYR A 326 -10.18 -18.27 11.84
CA TYR A 326 -11.57 -18.48 12.27
C TYR A 326 -12.57 -18.28 11.12
N SER A 327 -12.23 -17.47 10.12
CA SER A 327 -13.10 -17.19 8.96
C SER A 327 -12.26 -16.96 7.68
N PRO A 328 -11.72 -18.01 7.06
CA PRO A 328 -10.77 -17.88 5.95
C PRO A 328 -11.37 -17.22 4.69
N HIS A 329 -12.70 -17.24 4.55
CA HIS A 329 -13.38 -16.74 3.36
C HIS A 329 -13.72 -15.23 3.40
N MET A 330 -13.60 -14.57 4.56
CA MET A 330 -14.05 -13.17 4.74
C MET A 330 -12.90 -12.14 4.70
N PHE A 331 -11.65 -12.57 4.87
CA PHE A 331 -10.51 -11.68 5.13
C PHE A 331 -9.48 -11.65 3.99
N GLY A 332 -9.94 -11.75 2.74
CA GLY A 332 -9.09 -11.48 1.56
C GLY A 332 -8.76 -10.00 1.33
N THR A 333 -9.13 -9.12 2.26
CA THR A 333 -8.99 -7.67 2.11
C THR A 333 -7.54 -7.23 2.31
N ASP A 334 -7.06 -6.38 1.39
CA ASP A 334 -5.79 -5.70 1.52
C ASP A 334 -5.79 -4.82 2.80
N LYS A 335 -5.11 -5.31 3.83
CA LYS A 335 -4.99 -4.71 5.17
C LYS A 335 -4.45 -3.27 5.07
N THR A 336 -3.55 -3.03 4.12
CA THR A 336 -2.98 -1.70 3.87
C THR A 336 -3.97 -0.78 3.17
N GLY A 337 -4.82 -1.35 2.30
CA GLY A 337 -5.88 -0.65 1.62
C GLY A 337 -6.92 -0.06 2.56
N LEU A 338 -7.38 -0.81 3.55
CA LEU A 338 -8.39 -0.31 4.51
C LEU A 338 -7.85 0.87 5.34
N LEU A 339 -6.60 0.77 5.77
CA LEU A 339 -5.90 1.86 6.46
C LEU A 339 -5.78 3.11 5.58
N ALA A 340 -5.37 2.92 4.33
CA ALA A 340 -5.25 4.01 3.36
C ALA A 340 -6.60 4.71 3.12
N VAL A 341 -7.69 3.95 2.96
CA VAL A 341 -9.04 4.49 2.80
C VAL A 341 -9.45 5.29 4.03
N THR A 342 -9.30 4.72 5.23
CA THR A 342 -9.69 5.38 6.49
C THR A 342 -8.96 6.70 6.68
N LEU A 343 -7.65 6.70 6.44
CA LEU A 343 -6.81 7.88 6.59
C LEU A 343 -7.03 8.91 5.49
N THR A 344 -7.35 8.47 4.28
CA THR A 344 -7.75 9.36 3.19
C THR A 344 -9.06 10.08 3.52
N ILE A 345 -10.06 9.36 4.00
CA ILE A 345 -11.34 9.94 4.43
C ILE A 345 -11.10 10.96 5.56
N MET A 346 -10.31 10.60 6.57
CA MET A 346 -9.98 11.53 7.67
C MET A 346 -9.19 12.76 7.19
N GLY A 347 -8.22 12.58 6.28
CA GLY A 347 -7.44 13.66 5.70
C GLY A 347 -8.32 14.64 4.90
N LEU A 348 -9.24 14.12 4.10
CA LEU A 348 -10.22 14.91 3.35
C LEU A 348 -11.15 15.68 4.30
N TYR A 349 -11.71 15.01 5.31
CA TYR A 349 -12.59 15.63 6.31
C TYR A 349 -11.91 16.77 7.08
N VAL A 350 -10.65 16.57 7.46
CA VAL A 350 -9.85 17.60 8.16
C VAL A 350 -9.56 18.78 7.23
N GLY A 351 -9.26 18.52 5.96
CA GLY A 351 -9.04 19.55 4.95
C GLY A 351 -10.25 20.42 4.68
N GLU A 352 -11.44 19.81 4.64
CA GLU A 352 -12.71 20.51 4.45
C GLU A 352 -13.01 21.45 5.63
N LYS A 353 -12.86 20.96 6.87
CA LYS A 353 -13.04 21.79 8.08
C LYS A 353 -12.11 22.99 8.13
N ARG A 354 -10.85 22.84 7.71
CA ARG A 354 -9.88 23.95 7.62
C ARG A 354 -10.35 24.98 6.58
N SER A 355 -10.74 24.52 5.40
CA SER A 355 -11.21 25.39 4.30
C SER A 355 -12.46 26.20 4.69
N ALA A 356 -13.37 25.60 5.46
CA ALA A 356 -14.56 26.28 5.97
C ALA A 356 -14.21 27.40 6.96
N ARG A 357 -13.27 27.15 7.89
CA ARG A 357 -12.83 28.17 8.87
C ARG A 357 -12.15 29.36 8.20
N THR A 358 -11.25 29.13 7.25
CA THR A 358 -10.53 30.22 6.57
C THR A 358 -11.51 31.15 5.83
N ARG A 359 -12.61 30.62 5.27
CA ARG A 359 -13.64 31.45 4.61
C ARG A 359 -14.36 32.37 5.60
N THR A 360 -14.69 31.89 6.80
CA THR A 360 -15.38 32.67 7.83
C THR A 360 -14.55 33.86 8.31
N TYR A 361 -13.22 33.69 8.43
CA TYR A 361 -12.33 34.77 8.87
C TYR A 361 -11.96 35.78 7.76
N SER A 362 -12.16 35.42 6.49
CA SER A 362 -11.82 36.29 5.35
C SER A 362 -12.93 37.24 4.91
N GLN A 363 -14.12 37.20 5.52
CA GLN A 363 -15.15 38.20 5.23
C GLN A 363 -14.87 39.47 6.04
N PRO A 364 -14.46 40.59 5.39
CA PRO A 364 -14.35 41.87 6.08
C PRO A 364 -15.73 42.30 6.57
N ALA A 365 -15.77 42.82 7.80
CA ALA A 365 -16.97 43.32 8.47
C ALA A 365 -17.61 44.49 7.72
#